data_AF-A0A1M5MAI4-F1
#
_entry.id   AF-A0A1M5MAI4-F1
#
_cell.length_a   1.000
_cell.length_b   1.000
_cell.length_c   1.000
_cell.angle_alpha   90.00
_cell.angle_beta   90.00
_cell.angle_gamma   90.00
#
_symmetry.space_group_name_H-M   'P 1'
#
loop_
_entity.id
_entity.type
_entity.pdbx_description
1 polymer ?
#
loop_
_entity_poly.entity_id
_entity_poly.type
_entity_poly.pdbx_seq_one_letter_code
_entity_poly.pdbx_strand_id
1 'polypeptide(L)'
;MKDNKTEEIKTLIAGRLKQIKGDISYNEISGKCHTTAARISDVANNNIDCQLTTLIDIAIGLRIHPKDLFNIDFDFKKFYQDLDGK
;
A
#
# COMPACT_ATOMS: atom_id res chain seq x y z
N MET A 1 6.18 -20.01 -9.15
CA MET A 1 5.68 -18.72 -9.66
C MET A 1 5.16 -17.95 -8.45
N LYS A 2 5.84 -16.90 -7.98
CA LYS A 2 5.16 -15.96 -7.08
C LYS A 2 4.01 -15.38 -7.90
N ASP A 3 2.79 -15.53 -7.42
CA ASP A 3 1.57 -15.23 -8.16
C ASP A 3 1.63 -13.81 -8.75
N ASN A 4 1.59 -13.69 -10.07
CA ASN A 4 1.71 -12.42 -10.81
C ASN A 4 0.72 -11.37 -10.26
N LYS A 5 -0.49 -11.82 -9.88
CA LYS A 5 -1.54 -10.97 -9.33
C LYS A 5 -1.25 -10.43 -7.93
N THR A 6 -0.52 -11.16 -7.09
CA THR A 6 -0.11 -10.64 -5.78
C THR A 6 0.83 -9.45 -5.93
N GLU A 7 1.80 -9.53 -6.84
CA GLU A 7 2.73 -8.42 -7.09
C GLU A 7 2.04 -7.23 -7.78
N GLU A 8 1.05 -7.49 -8.64
CA GLU A 8 0.19 -6.44 -9.22
C GLU A 8 -0.57 -5.67 -8.13
N ILE A 9 -1.27 -6.39 -7.23
CA ILE A 9 -2.01 -5.79 -6.11
C ILE A 9 -1.08 -4.97 -5.20
N LYS A 10 0.10 -5.52 -4.85
CA LYS A 10 1.10 -4.80 -4.06
C LYS A 10 1.58 -3.52 -4.73
N THR A 11 1.82 -3.58 -6.04
CA THR A 11 2.21 -2.41 -6.84
C THR A 11 1.11 -1.33 -6.83
N LEU A 12 -0.16 -1.73 -6.92
CA LEU A 12 -1.28 -0.80 -6.83
C LEU A 12 -1.37 -0.13 -5.46
N ILE A 13 -1.18 -0.88 -4.36
CA ILE A 13 -1.17 -0.31 -3.00
C ILE A 13 0.01 0.67 -2.83
N ALA A 14 1.20 0.32 -3.32
CA ALA A 14 2.37 1.20 -3.29
C ALA A 14 2.13 2.49 -4.09
N GLY A 15 1.49 2.38 -5.27
CA GLY A 15 1.05 3.51 -6.07
C GLY A 15 0.01 4.38 -5.34
N ARG A 16 -0.96 3.77 -4.68
CA ARG A 16 -1.97 4.46 -3.88
C ARG A 16 -1.35 5.25 -2.73
N LEU A 17 -0.37 4.68 -2.03
CA LEU A 17 0.39 5.38 -1.00
C LEU A 17 1.09 6.63 -1.57
N LYS A 18 1.75 6.51 -2.73
CA LYS A 18 2.41 7.66 -3.38
C LYS A 18 1.43 8.77 -3.74
N GLN A 19 0.23 8.41 -4.23
CA GLN A 19 -0.83 9.36 -4.55
C GLN A 19 -1.32 10.11 -3.30
N ILE A 20 -1.64 9.38 -2.22
CA ILE A 20 -2.17 9.98 -0.98
C ILE A 20 -1.12 10.87 -0.31
N LYS A 21 0.14 10.40 -0.28
CA LYS A 21 1.25 11.17 0.25
C LYS A 21 1.38 12.52 -0.45
N GLY A 22 1.28 12.55 -1.78
CA GLY A 22 1.56 13.75 -2.58
C GLY A 22 2.92 14.34 -2.24
N ASP A 23 2.94 15.61 -1.83
CA ASP A 23 4.16 16.36 -1.50
C ASP A 23 4.66 16.16 -0.06
N ILE A 24 3.88 15.51 0.81
CA ILE A 24 4.25 15.28 2.22
C ILE A 24 5.53 14.44 2.26
N SER A 25 6.56 14.89 2.95
CA SER A 25 7.82 14.13 3.03
C SER A 25 7.67 12.86 3.87
N TYR A 26 8.44 11.81 3.57
CA TYR A 26 8.41 10.59 4.39
C TYR A 26 8.82 10.84 5.85
N ASN A 27 9.73 11.79 6.09
CA ASN A 27 10.12 12.21 7.43
C ASN A 27 8.94 12.79 8.21
N GLU A 28 8.14 13.62 7.56
CA GLU A 28 6.95 14.22 8.18
C GLU A 28 5.91 13.16 8.56
N ILE A 29 5.71 12.13 7.73
CA ILE A 29 4.82 11.00 8.05
C ILE A 29 5.38 10.21 9.24
N SER A 30 6.68 9.87 9.22
CA SER A 30 7.31 9.10 10.30
C SER A 30 7.33 9.85 11.64
N GLY A 31 7.37 11.18 11.65
CA GLY A 31 7.25 11.98 12.87
C GLY A 31 5.87 11.90 13.54
N LYS A 32 4.90 11.24 12.91
CA LYS A 32 3.49 11.18 13.33
C LYS A 32 3.00 9.75 13.59
N CYS A 33 3.86 8.73 13.54
CA CYS A 33 3.53 7.31 13.70
C CYS A 33 4.74 6.48 14.16
N HIS A 34 4.57 5.17 14.41
CA HIS A 34 5.64 4.29 14.90
C HIS A 34 6.40 3.55 13.80
N THR A 35 6.75 4.24 12.71
CA THR A 35 7.60 3.69 11.64
C THR A 35 8.62 4.71 11.14
N THR A 36 9.60 4.28 10.32
CA THR A 36 10.70 5.13 9.85
C THR A 36 10.47 5.60 8.41
N ALA A 37 11.00 6.78 8.05
CA ALA A 37 10.92 7.29 6.67
C ALA A 37 11.48 6.31 5.63
N ALA A 38 12.56 5.58 5.95
CA ALA A 38 13.12 4.53 5.10
C ALA A 38 12.11 3.39 4.89
N ARG A 39 11.47 2.92 5.96
CA ARG A 39 10.44 1.88 5.89
C ARG A 39 9.25 2.34 5.04
N ILE A 40 8.79 3.58 5.20
CA ILE A 40 7.70 4.15 4.39
C ILE A 40 8.10 4.19 2.91
N SER A 41 9.32 4.62 2.60
CA SER A 41 9.86 4.63 1.24
C SER A 41 9.89 3.22 0.64
N ASP A 42 10.31 2.21 1.41
CA ASP A 42 10.32 0.83 0.94
C ASP A 42 8.93 0.32 0.59
N VAL A 43 7.91 0.63 1.42
CA VAL A 43 6.50 0.31 1.13
C VAL A 43 6.04 1.03 -0.15
N ALA A 44 6.30 2.33 -0.27
CA ALA A 44 5.91 3.14 -1.41
C ALA A 44 6.55 2.69 -2.74
N ASN A 45 7.65 1.94 -2.67
CA ASN A 45 8.36 1.41 -3.83
C ASN A 45 8.15 -0.10 -4.03
N ASN A 46 7.27 -0.74 -3.25
CA ASN A 46 7.07 -2.20 -3.27
C ASN A 46 8.38 -3.00 -3.07
N ASN A 47 9.32 -2.46 -2.30
CA ASN A 47 10.62 -3.08 -2.06
C ASN A 47 10.61 -4.08 -0.88
N ILE A 48 9.51 -4.14 -0.13
CA ILE A 48 9.37 -4.98 1.06
C ILE A 48 7.99 -5.60 1.14
N ASP A 49 7.91 -6.79 1.72
CA ASP A 49 6.63 -7.30 2.20
C ASP A 49 6.23 -6.52 3.46
N CYS A 50 5.16 -5.75 3.35
CA CYS A 50 4.73 -4.84 4.38
C CYS A 50 3.79 -5.53 5.36
N GLN A 51 4.08 -5.44 6.66
CA GLN A 51 3.18 -5.94 7.69
C GLN A 51 1.97 -5.00 7.86
N LEU A 52 0.81 -5.56 8.22
CA LEU A 52 -0.41 -4.79 8.46
C LEU A 52 -0.19 -3.62 9.44
N THR A 53 0.56 -3.83 10.51
CA THR A 53 0.91 -2.80 11.49
C THR A 53 1.61 -1.60 10.84
N THR A 54 2.54 -1.84 9.92
CA THR A 54 3.25 -0.76 9.20
C THR A 54 2.30 0.04 8.30
N LEU A 55 1.34 -0.61 7.63
CA LEU A 55 0.32 0.09 6.85
C LEU A 55 -0.60 0.95 7.72
N ILE A 56 -0.95 0.45 8.91
CA ILE A 56 -1.75 1.20 9.89
C ILE A 56 -0.96 2.42 10.40
N ASP A 57 0.31 2.25 10.76
CA ASP A 57 1.16 3.37 11.18
C ASP A 57 1.27 4.44 10.09
N ILE A 58 1.47 4.04 8.84
CA ILE A 58 1.52 4.96 7.70
C ILE A 58 0.19 5.73 7.55
N ALA A 59 -0.95 5.04 7.64
CA ALA A 59 -2.27 5.68 7.57
C ALA A 59 -2.48 6.70 8.72
N ILE A 60 -2.06 6.34 9.94
CA ILE A 60 -2.05 7.27 11.09
C ILE A 60 -1.19 8.48 10.77
N GLY A 61 0.05 8.27 10.30
CA GLY A 61 0.98 9.35 9.96
C GLY A 61 0.46 10.30 8.89
N LEU A 62 -0.30 9.78 7.92
CA LEU A 62 -0.99 10.53 6.86
C LEU A 62 -2.33 11.14 7.29
N ARG A 63 -2.84 10.84 8.49
CA ARG A 63 -4.15 11.27 9.00
C ARG A 63 -5.33 10.84 8.11
N ILE A 64 -5.26 9.61 7.60
CA ILE A 64 -6.32 9.00 6.79
C ILE A 64 -6.86 7.73 7.44
N HIS A 65 -8.01 7.26 6.99
CA HIS A 65 -8.50 5.95 7.38
C HIS A 65 -7.71 4.86 6.64
N PRO A 66 -7.31 3.73 7.29
CA PRO A 66 -6.54 2.68 6.62
C PRO A 66 -7.18 2.15 5.34
N LYS A 67 -8.52 2.09 5.29
CA LYS A 67 -9.29 1.73 4.08
C LYS A 67 -8.87 2.56 2.85
N ASP A 68 -8.55 3.84 3.00
CA ASP A 68 -8.20 4.71 1.88
C ASP A 68 -6.88 4.31 1.22
N LEU A 69 -5.98 3.70 2.00
CA LEU A 69 -4.72 3.13 1.53
C LEU A 69 -4.93 1.84 0.74
N PHE A 70 -5.92 1.04 1.16
CA PHE A 70 -6.30 -0.21 0.49
C PHE A 70 -7.30 -0.02 -0.66
N ASN A 71 -7.80 1.19 -0.86
CA ASN A 71 -8.71 1.51 -1.94
C ASN A 71 -7.95 1.58 -3.27
N ILE A 72 -7.80 0.42 -3.91
CA ILE A 72 -7.09 0.22 -5.17
C ILE A 72 -8.05 -0.09 -6.32
N ASP A 73 -7.65 0.29 -7.52
CA ASP A 73 -8.35 -0.07 -8.76
C ASP A 73 -7.85 -1.42 -9.27
N PHE A 74 -8.31 -2.49 -8.62
CA PHE A 74 -8.07 -3.87 -9.04
C PHE A 74 -9.41 -4.57 -9.26
N ASP A 75 -9.62 -5.14 -10.44
CA ASP A 75 -10.85 -5.87 -10.77
C ASP A 75 -10.85 -7.27 -10.15
N PHE A 76 -11.17 -7.33 -8.85
CA PHE A 76 -11.33 -8.58 -8.13
C PHE A 76 -12.44 -9.45 -8.73
N LYS A 77 -13.49 -8.85 -9.30
CA LYS A 77 -14.59 -9.59 -9.90
C LYS A 77 -14.09 -10.40 -11.09
N LYS A 78 -13.38 -9.77 -12.03
CA LYS A 78 -12.76 -10.46 -13.16
C LYS A 78 -11.73 -11.48 -12.70
N PHE A 79 -10.87 -11.12 -11.75
CA PHE A 79 -9.88 -12.05 -11.21
C PHE A 79 -10.51 -13.33 -10.65
N TYR A 80 -11.62 -13.22 -9.93
CA TYR A 80 -12.34 -14.39 -9.42
C TYR A 80 -13.07 -15.17 -10.51
N GLN A 81 -13.59 -14.50 -11.56
CA GLN A 81 -14.15 -15.19 -12.73
C GLN A 81 -13.08 -16.06 -13.41
N ASP A 82 -11.88 -15.50 -13.65
CA ASP A 82 -10.76 -16.22 -14.25
C ASP A 82 -10.33 -17.44 -13.41
N LEU A 83 -10.32 -17.30 -12.07
CA LEU A 83 -9.98 -18.40 -11.14
C LEU A 83 -11.06 -19.49 -11.07
N ASP A 84 -12.33 -19.09 -11.07
CA ASP A 84 -13.47 -20.00 -11.05
C ASP A 84 -13.71 -20.68 -12.41
N GLY A 85 -13.00 -20.26 -13.46
CA GLY A 85 -13.19 -20.75 -14.83
C GLY A 85 -14.50 -20.32 -15.47
N LYS A 86 -14.99 -19.12 -15.13
CA LYS A 86 -16.28 -18.56 -15.57
C LYS A 86 -16.13 -17.41 -16.57
#